data_AF-A0A7J7R3L7-F1
#
_entry.id   AF-A0A7J7R3L7-F1
#
_cell.length_a   1.000
_cell.length_b   1.000
_cell.length_c   1.000
_cell.angle_alpha   90.00
_cell.angle_beta   90.00
_cell.angle_gamma   90.00
#
_symmetry.space_group_name_H-M   'P 1'
#
loop_
_entity.id
_entity.type
_entity.pdbx_description
1 polymer ?
#
loop_
_entity_poly.entity_id
_entity_poly.type
_entity_poly.pdbx_seq_one_letter_code
_entity_poly.pdbx_strand_id
1 'polypeptide(L)'
;MAGKRPRDAGRQRRLLGLLVAVAAAHLAACPYTKVEESFSLQAAHDLLYHRLDLQQYDHLEFPGVVPRTFLGPLVLAALSSPAVCVLSLLGSSKFYSQLAVRAVLGLGVMFGLWTWQKEVRRHFGATAASLFCWMTASQFHLMFYCTRTLPNVLALPVVLLALAAWLQQRWARFIRLSALAILVFRAELSLLLGLVLLLLLCTRRLSVARALRHAVPAGLLCLGELNNGRKSWLHRAGSLLVLGHLVLNAAHSATALYVSHFNYPGGRAMQRLHELVPPQTDVVLHIDVAAAQTGVSRFLEVNGGWRYEKREDVQPGSEHMLAYTHLLMEAAPGHLALYRDTHRVLASVVGTTGVSLNLTALPPFSVNLQTKLVLLERRRGPS
;
A
#
# COMPACT_ATOMS: atom_id res chain seq x y z
N MET A 1 3.95 18.53 37.35
CA MET A 1 3.52 18.56 35.94
C MET A 1 4.25 19.69 35.23
N ALA A 2 5.35 19.40 34.52
CA ALA A 2 6.09 20.43 33.79
C ALA A 2 5.45 20.67 32.42
N GLY A 3 4.98 21.90 32.18
CA GLY A 3 4.36 22.32 30.92
C GLY A 3 5.28 22.07 29.72
N LYS A 4 4.78 21.36 28.72
CA LYS A 4 5.48 21.15 27.43
C LYS A 4 5.74 22.52 26.79
N ARG A 5 7.01 22.91 26.61
CA ARG A 5 7.39 24.16 25.96
C ARG A 5 6.79 24.25 24.55
N PRO A 6 6.23 25.40 24.11
CA PRO A 6 5.54 25.56 22.82
C PRO A 6 6.35 25.10 21.59
N ARG A 7 7.68 25.29 21.61
CA ARG A 7 8.61 24.88 20.54
C ARG A 7 8.62 23.36 20.29
N ASP A 8 8.43 22.55 21.32
CA ASP A 8 8.46 21.08 21.22
C ASP A 8 7.16 20.54 20.60
N ALA A 9 6.02 21.13 20.93
CA ALA A 9 4.73 20.80 20.31
C ALA A 9 4.75 21.10 18.80
N GLY A 10 5.30 22.24 18.38
CA GLY A 10 5.45 22.59 16.97
C GLY A 10 6.38 21.66 16.19
N ARG A 11 7.45 21.15 16.82
CA ARG A 11 8.32 20.14 16.20
C ARG A 11 7.61 18.79 16.00
N GLN A 12 6.84 18.34 16.99
CA GLN A 12 6.09 17.08 16.89
C GLN A 12 5.04 17.13 15.79
N ARG A 13 4.29 18.24 15.68
CA ARG A 13 3.31 18.42 14.59
C ARG A 13 3.98 18.35 13.21
N ARG A 14 5.16 18.95 13.04
CA ARG A 14 5.94 18.87 11.79
C ARG A 14 6.39 17.45 11.45
N LEU A 15 6.83 16.67 12.44
CA LEU A 15 7.23 15.27 12.23
C LEU A 15 6.04 14.37 11.85
N LEU A 16 4.88 14.55 12.49
CA LEU A 16 3.67 13.85 12.10
C LEU A 16 3.22 14.26 10.70
N GLY A 17 3.24 15.56 10.41
CA GLY A 17 2.93 16.11 9.09
C GLY A 17 3.83 15.53 8.00
N LEU A 18 5.14 15.38 8.27
CA LEU A 18 6.09 14.73 7.35
C LEU A 18 5.65 13.29 7.01
N LEU A 19 5.36 12.47 8.02
CA LEU A 19 4.95 11.07 7.80
C LEU A 19 3.67 10.98 6.97
N VAL A 20 2.67 11.80 7.30
CA VAL A 20 1.40 11.85 6.57
C VAL A 20 1.62 12.34 5.13
N ALA A 21 2.41 13.39 4.93
CA ALA A 21 2.69 13.94 3.60
C ALA A 21 3.43 12.93 2.71
N VAL A 22 4.41 12.20 3.26
CA VAL A 22 5.12 11.17 2.50
C VAL A 22 4.20 10.00 2.14
N ALA A 23 3.38 9.52 3.08
CA ALA A 23 2.39 8.47 2.80
C ALA A 23 1.38 8.92 1.73
N ALA A 24 0.91 10.16 1.80
CA ALA A 24 0.00 10.74 0.80
C ALA A 24 0.67 10.87 -0.57
N ALA A 25 1.95 11.26 -0.64
CA ALA A 25 2.69 11.33 -1.88
C ALA A 25 2.81 9.94 -2.56
N HIS A 26 3.07 8.88 -1.78
CA HIS A 26 3.09 7.51 -2.31
C HIS A 26 1.72 7.05 -2.80
N LEU A 27 0.64 7.39 -2.07
CA LEU A 27 -0.74 7.11 -2.49
C LEU A 27 -1.08 7.80 -3.81
N ALA A 28 -0.73 9.08 -3.95
CA ALA A 28 -1.01 9.87 -5.15
C ALA A 28 -0.17 9.39 -6.35
N ALA A 29 1.10 9.04 -6.13
CA ALA A 29 1.99 8.56 -7.20
C ALA A 29 1.61 7.16 -7.68
N CYS A 30 1.08 6.29 -6.82
CA CYS A 30 0.66 4.93 -7.19
C CYS A 30 -0.81 4.68 -6.77
N PRO A 31 -1.78 5.27 -7.51
CA PRO A 31 -3.19 5.23 -7.12
C PRO A 31 -3.87 3.89 -7.41
N TYR A 32 -3.33 3.11 -8.35
CA TYR A 32 -3.83 1.78 -8.72
C TYR A 32 -3.27 0.67 -7.83
N THR A 33 -3.73 -0.55 -8.09
CA THR A 33 -3.72 -1.63 -7.11
C THR A 33 -2.83 -2.80 -7.55
N LYS A 34 -2.29 -3.52 -6.58
CA LYS A 34 -1.58 -4.77 -6.81
C LYS A 34 -2.58 -5.92 -6.82
N VAL A 35 -2.26 -7.03 -7.49
CA VAL A 35 -3.07 -8.25 -7.45
C VAL A 35 -3.37 -8.72 -6.02
N GLU A 36 -2.43 -8.57 -5.08
CA GLU A 36 -2.63 -9.00 -3.70
C GLU A 36 -3.61 -8.12 -2.92
N GLU A 37 -3.89 -6.91 -3.40
CA GLU A 37 -4.88 -5.99 -2.83
C GLU A 37 -6.32 -6.32 -3.28
N SER A 38 -6.47 -7.07 -4.37
CA SER A 38 -7.75 -7.27 -5.07
C SER A 38 -8.85 -7.69 -4.11
N PHE A 39 -8.67 -8.79 -3.38
CA PHE A 39 -9.68 -9.29 -2.45
C PHE A 39 -10.18 -8.21 -1.48
N SER A 40 -9.28 -7.55 -0.76
CA SER A 40 -9.65 -6.61 0.29
C SER A 40 -10.32 -5.36 -0.28
N LEU A 41 -9.83 -4.91 -1.43
CA LEU A 41 -10.30 -3.69 -2.04
C LEU A 41 -11.65 -3.90 -2.73
N GLN A 42 -11.83 -5.00 -3.47
CA GLN A 42 -13.13 -5.35 -4.05
C GLN A 42 -14.15 -5.59 -2.94
N ALA A 43 -13.76 -6.21 -1.82
CA ALA A 43 -14.68 -6.42 -0.70
C ALA A 43 -15.12 -5.08 -0.10
N ALA A 44 -14.19 -4.13 0.04
CA ALA A 44 -14.52 -2.78 0.49
C ALA A 44 -15.42 -2.06 -0.51
N HIS A 45 -15.19 -2.21 -1.82
CA HIS A 45 -16.10 -1.68 -2.85
C HIS A 45 -17.51 -2.23 -2.66
N ASP A 46 -17.66 -3.54 -2.59
CA ASP A 46 -18.98 -4.18 -2.57
C ASP A 46 -19.75 -3.83 -1.30
N LEU A 47 -19.07 -3.76 -0.16
CA LEU A 47 -19.64 -3.27 1.10
C LEU A 47 -20.10 -1.80 1.02
N LEU A 48 -19.38 -0.95 0.29
CA LEU A 48 -19.71 0.47 0.16
C LEU A 48 -20.86 0.73 -0.83
N TYR A 49 -20.90 0.02 -1.95
CA TYR A 49 -21.86 0.28 -3.04
C TYR A 49 -23.03 -0.71 -3.08
N HIS A 50 -22.79 -2.01 -2.87
CA HIS A 50 -23.83 -3.05 -2.92
C HIS A 50 -24.42 -3.35 -1.53
N ARG A 51 -23.68 -3.11 -0.45
CA ARG A 51 -24.11 -3.13 0.96
C ARG A 51 -24.65 -4.48 1.45
N LEU A 52 -25.94 -4.75 1.25
CA LEU A 52 -26.60 -5.99 1.67
C LEU A 52 -26.98 -6.86 0.47
N ASP A 53 -26.83 -6.32 -0.75
CA ASP A 53 -27.08 -7.08 -1.97
C ASP A 53 -25.86 -7.96 -2.29
N LEU A 54 -25.80 -9.10 -1.58
CA LEU A 54 -24.70 -10.05 -1.68
C LEU A 54 -24.57 -10.65 -3.09
N GLN A 55 -25.64 -10.69 -3.89
CA GLN A 55 -25.60 -11.27 -5.23
C GLN A 55 -24.71 -10.47 -6.18
N GLN A 56 -24.50 -9.18 -5.90
CA GLN A 56 -23.63 -8.32 -6.70
C GLN A 56 -22.16 -8.36 -6.26
N TYR A 57 -21.79 -9.17 -5.26
CA TYR A 57 -20.43 -9.20 -4.73
C TYR A 57 -19.47 -9.90 -5.69
N ASP A 58 -18.32 -9.28 -5.94
CA ASP A 58 -17.25 -9.80 -6.79
C ASP A 58 -16.78 -11.19 -6.31
N HIS A 59 -16.81 -11.44 -5.00
CA HIS A 59 -16.33 -12.68 -4.40
C HIS A 59 -17.23 -13.89 -4.64
N LEU A 60 -18.48 -13.70 -5.09
CA LEU A 60 -19.33 -14.81 -5.52
C LEU A 60 -18.94 -15.28 -6.93
N GLU A 61 -18.59 -14.34 -7.80
CA GLU A 61 -18.17 -14.62 -9.17
C GLU A 61 -16.68 -15.04 -9.22
N PHE A 62 -15.84 -14.42 -8.39
CA PHE A 62 -14.38 -14.60 -8.35
C PHE A 62 -13.88 -14.77 -6.90
N PRO A 63 -14.06 -15.95 -6.27
CA PRO A 63 -13.73 -16.17 -4.85
C PRO A 63 -12.21 -16.08 -4.52
N GLY A 64 -11.34 -16.02 -5.53
CA GLY A 64 -9.89 -15.97 -5.36
C GLY A 64 -9.31 -17.30 -4.87
N VAL A 65 -8.02 -17.50 -5.11
CA VAL A 65 -7.33 -18.78 -4.85
C VAL A 65 -6.99 -19.04 -3.37
N VAL A 66 -7.12 -18.04 -2.50
CA VAL A 66 -6.76 -18.12 -1.08
C VAL A 66 -7.89 -17.52 -0.24
N PRO A 67 -8.44 -18.27 0.75
CA PRO A 67 -9.46 -17.77 1.63
C PRO A 67 -8.92 -16.62 2.49
N ARG A 68 -9.68 -15.53 2.61
CA ARG A 68 -9.30 -14.32 3.33
C ARG A 68 -10.49 -13.82 4.15
N THR A 69 -10.21 -13.16 5.26
CA THR A 69 -11.25 -12.61 6.14
C THR A 69 -11.89 -11.34 5.57
N PHE A 70 -13.21 -11.21 5.65
CA PHE A 70 -13.95 -9.99 5.34
C PHE A 70 -13.86 -8.92 6.45
N LEU A 71 -13.34 -9.25 7.65
CA LEU A 71 -13.38 -8.33 8.79
C LEU A 71 -12.55 -7.06 8.54
N GLY A 72 -11.37 -7.20 7.93
CA GLY A 72 -10.54 -6.05 7.55
C GLY A 72 -11.25 -5.11 6.57
N PRO A 73 -11.73 -5.60 5.41
CA PRO A 73 -12.54 -4.83 4.47
C PRO A 73 -13.81 -4.22 5.09
N LEU A 74 -14.48 -4.93 6.00
CA LEU A 74 -15.67 -4.42 6.71
C LEU A 74 -15.36 -3.18 7.55
N VAL A 75 -14.33 -3.24 8.38
CA VAL A 75 -13.91 -2.08 9.18
C VAL A 75 -13.47 -0.94 8.25
N LEU A 76 -12.77 -1.25 7.17
CA LEU A 76 -12.29 -0.24 6.24
C LEU A 76 -13.44 0.45 5.49
N ALA A 77 -14.43 -0.31 5.02
CA ALA A 77 -15.65 0.20 4.40
C ALA A 77 -16.45 1.07 5.39
N ALA A 78 -16.63 0.61 6.63
CA ALA A 78 -17.34 1.37 7.65
C ALA A 78 -16.66 2.73 7.92
N LEU A 79 -15.34 2.75 8.09
CA LEU A 79 -14.57 3.97 8.35
C LEU A 79 -14.47 4.91 7.15
N SER A 80 -14.48 4.37 5.92
CA SER A 80 -14.45 5.17 4.68
C SER A 80 -15.84 5.65 4.24
N SER A 81 -16.91 5.02 4.73
CA SER A 81 -18.29 5.30 4.32
C SER A 81 -18.70 6.78 4.38
N PRO A 82 -18.30 7.62 5.37
CA PRO A 82 -18.70 9.02 5.38
C PRO A 82 -18.05 9.80 4.23
N ALA A 83 -16.77 9.56 3.97
CA ALA A 83 -16.03 10.20 2.88
C ALA A 83 -16.57 9.75 1.51
N VAL A 84 -16.84 8.45 1.37
CA VAL A 84 -17.42 7.88 0.14
C VAL A 84 -18.83 8.40 -0.10
N CYS A 85 -19.65 8.54 0.93
CA CYS A 85 -20.98 9.15 0.85
C CYS A 85 -20.89 10.59 0.30
N VAL A 86 -20.00 11.41 0.85
CA VAL A 86 -19.77 12.79 0.35
C VAL A 86 -19.32 12.77 -1.11
N LEU A 87 -18.38 11.91 -1.49
CA LEU A 87 -17.92 11.79 -2.88
C LEU A 87 -19.05 11.37 -3.83
N SER A 88 -19.90 10.43 -3.42
CA SER A 88 -21.06 10.00 -4.20
C SER A 88 -22.10 11.12 -4.33
N LEU A 89 -22.37 11.89 -3.28
CA LEU A 89 -23.27 13.05 -3.32
C LEU A 89 -22.76 14.16 -4.25
N LEU A 90 -21.43 14.31 -4.36
CA LEU A 90 -20.80 15.24 -5.29
C LEU A 90 -20.72 14.70 -6.74
N GLY A 91 -21.27 13.52 -7.02
CA GLY A 91 -21.17 12.87 -8.33
C GLY A 91 -19.73 12.53 -8.73
N SER A 92 -18.82 12.39 -7.77
CA SER A 92 -17.42 12.10 -8.04
C SER A 92 -17.23 10.65 -8.50
N SER A 93 -16.23 10.44 -9.37
CA SER A 93 -15.86 9.09 -9.83
C SER A 93 -15.52 8.17 -8.66
N LYS A 94 -15.93 6.89 -8.77
CA LYS A 94 -15.59 5.83 -7.82
C LYS A 94 -14.07 5.70 -7.60
N PHE A 95 -13.25 6.16 -8.54
CA PHE A 95 -11.80 6.25 -8.40
C PHE A 95 -11.38 7.01 -7.14
N TYR A 96 -12.04 8.11 -6.80
CA TYR A 96 -11.74 8.87 -5.58
C TYR A 96 -12.13 8.11 -4.31
N SER A 97 -13.19 7.29 -4.38
CA SER A 97 -13.58 6.39 -3.28
C SER A 97 -12.50 5.35 -3.00
N GLN A 98 -11.82 4.83 -4.02
CA GLN A 98 -10.64 3.96 -3.83
C GLN A 98 -9.53 4.68 -3.07
N LEU A 99 -9.21 5.93 -3.45
CA LEU A 99 -8.20 6.72 -2.75
C LEU A 99 -8.61 6.99 -1.30
N ALA A 100 -9.89 7.25 -1.04
CA ALA A 100 -10.41 7.43 0.31
C ALA A 100 -10.26 6.17 1.16
N VAL A 101 -10.65 5.00 0.64
CA VAL A 101 -10.46 3.69 1.29
C VAL A 101 -9.00 3.46 1.66
N ARG A 102 -8.08 3.68 0.70
CA ARG A 102 -6.63 3.55 0.92
C ARG A 102 -6.08 4.57 1.91
N ALA A 103 -6.56 5.81 1.87
CA ALA A 103 -6.16 6.86 2.80
C ALA A 103 -6.59 6.56 4.24
N VAL A 104 -7.80 6.02 4.44
CA VAL A 104 -8.28 5.61 5.77
C VAL A 104 -7.37 4.53 6.39
N LEU A 105 -6.96 3.54 5.60
CA LEU A 105 -5.99 2.54 6.05
C LEU A 105 -4.64 3.20 6.41
N GLY A 106 -4.15 4.07 5.54
CA GLY A 106 -2.93 4.86 5.77
C GLY A 106 -2.97 5.66 7.07
N LEU A 107 -4.08 6.34 7.35
CA LEU A 107 -4.29 7.09 8.59
C LEU A 107 -4.30 6.18 9.82
N GLY A 108 -4.86 4.98 9.72
CA GLY A 108 -4.77 3.95 10.76
C GLY A 108 -3.33 3.53 11.05
N VAL A 109 -2.52 3.31 10.01
CA VAL A 109 -1.10 2.98 10.15
C VAL A 109 -0.34 4.17 10.75
N MET A 110 -0.59 5.40 10.30
CA MET A 110 0.04 6.61 10.84
C MET A 110 -0.32 6.81 12.32
N PHE A 111 -1.56 6.53 12.72
CA PHE A 111 -1.97 6.56 14.12
C PHE A 111 -1.20 5.54 14.97
N GLY A 112 -1.03 4.31 14.46
CA GLY A 112 -0.22 3.27 15.09
C GLY A 112 1.26 3.69 15.23
N LEU A 113 1.87 4.18 14.14
CA LEU A 113 3.26 4.63 14.12
C LEU A 113 3.48 5.81 15.06
N TRP A 114 2.54 6.75 15.12
CA TRP A 114 2.62 7.89 16.02
C TRP A 114 2.48 7.49 17.49
N THR A 115 1.63 6.50 17.78
CA THR A 115 1.51 5.94 19.13
C THR A 115 2.79 5.24 19.56
N TRP A 116 3.38 4.44 18.67
CA TRP A 116 4.69 3.82 18.88
C TRP A 116 5.80 4.86 19.07
N GLN A 117 5.84 5.89 18.24
CA GLN A 117 6.81 6.98 18.33
C GLN A 117 6.77 7.70 19.68
N LYS A 118 5.56 7.89 20.26
CA LYS A 118 5.42 8.47 21.60
C LYS A 118 6.08 7.60 22.67
N GLU A 119 6.01 6.29 22.54
CA GLU A 119 6.69 5.37 23.46
C GLU A 119 8.21 5.36 23.21
N VAL A 120 8.65 5.35 21.94
CA VAL A 120 10.08 5.51 21.62
C VAL A 120 10.62 6.79 22.25
N ARG A 121 9.86 7.89 22.19
CA ARG A 121 10.23 9.15 22.82
C ARG A 121 10.31 9.06 24.34
N ARG A 122 9.38 8.35 24.98
CA ARG A 122 9.34 8.17 26.44
C ARG A 122 10.53 7.35 26.93
N HIS A 123 10.88 6.27 26.22
CA HIS A 123 11.94 5.35 26.65
C HIS A 123 13.34 5.76 26.20
N PHE A 124 13.47 6.36 25.01
CA PHE A 124 14.77 6.63 24.37
C PHE A 124 15.02 8.14 24.09
N GLY A 125 14.10 9.02 24.49
CA GLY A 125 14.26 10.47 24.38
C GLY A 125 13.82 11.09 23.04
N ALA A 126 13.84 12.42 22.98
CA ALA A 126 13.31 13.20 21.85
C ALA A 126 14.14 13.07 20.57
N THR A 127 15.45 12.87 20.68
CA THR A 127 16.35 12.71 19.52
C THR A 127 16.08 11.40 18.82
N ALA A 128 16.06 10.27 19.55
CA ALA A 128 15.76 8.96 19.01
C ALA A 128 14.38 8.93 18.32
N ALA A 129 13.37 9.52 18.94
CA ALA A 129 12.03 9.60 18.36
C ALA A 129 11.93 10.50 17.12
N SER A 130 12.81 11.51 17.00
CA SER A 130 12.90 12.34 15.80
C SER A 130 13.61 11.59 14.67
N LEU A 131 14.71 10.90 14.98
CA LEU A 131 15.43 10.06 14.02
C LEU A 131 14.55 8.90 13.53
N PHE A 132 13.75 8.29 14.40
CA PHE A 132 12.72 7.32 14.03
C PHE A 132 11.81 7.89 12.94
N CYS A 133 11.23 9.08 13.13
CA CYS A 133 10.39 9.71 12.13
C CYS A 133 11.12 9.96 10.80
N TRP A 134 12.34 10.49 10.83
CA TRP A 134 13.12 10.74 9.61
C TRP A 134 13.45 9.46 8.86
N MET A 135 13.88 8.43 9.58
CA MET A 135 14.16 7.11 9.02
C MET A 135 12.91 6.50 8.40
N THR A 136 11.80 6.47 9.14
CA THR A 136 10.52 5.94 8.66
C THR A 136 10.01 6.72 7.44
N ALA A 137 10.12 8.05 7.43
CA ALA A 137 9.74 8.88 6.28
C ALA A 137 10.64 8.64 5.06
N SER A 138 11.94 8.37 5.27
CA SER A 138 12.91 8.12 4.19
C SER A 138 12.85 6.71 3.61
N GLN A 139 12.17 5.76 4.27
CA GLN A 139 12.13 4.36 3.86
C GLN A 139 10.95 4.07 2.92
N PHE A 140 11.28 3.60 1.72
CA PHE A 140 10.32 3.26 0.67
C PHE A 140 9.25 2.27 1.13
N HIS A 141 9.67 1.10 1.62
CA HIS A 141 8.78 -0.04 1.82
C HIS A 141 7.59 0.31 2.73
N LEU A 142 7.83 0.82 3.93
CA LEU A 142 6.75 1.12 4.87
C LEU A 142 5.84 2.23 4.34
N MET A 143 6.39 3.32 3.81
CA MET A 143 5.60 4.46 3.32
C MET A 143 4.81 4.12 2.06
N PHE A 144 5.39 3.33 1.16
CA PHE A 144 4.73 2.86 -0.05
C PHE A 144 3.56 1.90 0.25
N TYR A 145 3.78 0.94 1.16
CA TYR A 145 2.77 -0.08 1.44
C TYR A 145 1.71 0.36 2.46
N CYS A 146 1.94 1.40 3.29
CA CYS A 146 1.03 1.74 4.39
C CYS A 146 -0.41 2.12 3.97
N THR A 147 -0.64 2.51 2.72
CA THR A 147 -1.97 2.85 2.17
C THR A 147 -2.56 1.74 1.30
N ARG A 148 -1.85 0.62 1.15
CA ARG A 148 -2.24 -0.48 0.26
C ARG A 148 -3.01 -1.52 1.04
N THR A 149 -4.14 -2.00 0.51
CA THR A 149 -5.08 -2.90 1.21
C THR A 149 -4.60 -4.35 1.25
N LEU A 150 -3.28 -4.53 1.41
CA LEU A 150 -2.65 -5.83 1.60
C LEU A 150 -3.04 -6.40 2.98
N PRO A 151 -3.22 -7.72 3.10
CA PRO A 151 -3.54 -8.35 4.38
C PRO A 151 -2.57 -7.98 5.52
N ASN A 152 -1.27 -7.89 5.23
CA ASN A 152 -0.24 -7.47 6.19
C ASN A 152 -0.46 -6.03 6.69
N VAL A 153 -0.86 -5.14 5.79
CA VAL A 153 -1.04 -3.71 6.09
C VAL A 153 -2.35 -3.49 6.84
N LEU A 154 -3.40 -4.26 6.54
CA LEU A 154 -4.64 -4.26 7.34
C LEU A 154 -4.38 -4.65 8.80
N ALA A 155 -3.46 -5.59 9.05
CA ALA A 155 -3.05 -5.97 10.41
C ALA A 155 -2.13 -4.94 11.08
N LEU A 156 -1.38 -4.15 10.31
CA LEU A 156 -0.30 -3.30 10.80
C LEU A 156 -0.73 -2.26 11.86
N PRO A 157 -1.87 -1.55 11.75
CA PRO A 157 -2.34 -0.65 12.82
C PRO A 157 -2.49 -1.37 14.16
N VAL A 158 -3.05 -2.59 14.15
CA VAL A 158 -3.25 -3.41 15.36
C VAL A 158 -1.90 -3.86 15.92
N VAL A 159 -0.99 -4.32 15.05
CA VAL A 159 0.37 -4.74 15.43
C VAL A 159 1.15 -3.59 16.05
N LEU A 160 1.11 -2.38 15.48
CA LEU A 160 1.81 -1.20 16.03
C LEU A 160 1.27 -0.81 17.41
N LEU A 161 -0.05 -0.94 17.62
CA LEU A 161 -0.66 -0.72 18.94
C LEU A 161 -0.30 -1.83 19.95
N ALA A 162 -0.18 -3.08 19.49
CA ALA A 162 0.28 -4.19 20.32
C ALA A 162 1.71 -3.93 20.78
N LEU A 163 2.60 -3.61 19.84
CA LEU A 163 3.99 -3.24 20.14
C LEU A 163 4.02 -2.04 21.10
N ALA A 164 3.24 -0.98 20.86
CA ALA A 164 3.20 0.17 21.77
C ALA A 164 2.76 -0.24 23.19
N ALA A 165 1.79 -1.15 23.31
CA ALA A 165 1.38 -1.71 24.60
C ALA A 165 2.49 -2.54 25.26
N TRP A 166 3.32 -3.23 24.48
CA TRP A 166 4.51 -3.94 24.95
C TRP A 166 5.55 -2.99 25.55
N LEU A 167 5.88 -1.89 24.86
CA LEU A 167 6.77 -0.85 25.41
C LEU A 167 6.20 -0.25 26.71
N GLN A 168 4.88 -0.01 26.75
CA GLN A 168 4.17 0.47 27.93
C GLN A 168 4.08 -0.56 29.07
N GLN A 169 4.58 -1.79 28.91
CA GLN A 169 4.44 -2.90 29.87
C GLN A 169 2.97 -3.26 30.18
N ARG A 170 2.04 -2.98 29.25
CA ARG A 170 0.61 -3.30 29.37
C ARG A 170 0.32 -4.67 28.76
N TRP A 171 0.78 -5.72 29.44
CA TRP A 171 0.80 -7.10 28.93
C TRP A 171 -0.56 -7.61 28.43
N ALA A 172 -1.64 -7.39 29.19
CA ALA A 172 -2.98 -7.83 28.79
C ALA A 172 -3.47 -7.17 27.49
N ARG A 173 -3.08 -5.92 27.23
CA ARG A 173 -3.41 -5.22 25.99
C ARG A 173 -2.53 -5.73 24.83
N PHE A 174 -1.24 -5.93 25.08
CA PHE A 174 -0.34 -6.53 24.10
C PHE A 174 -0.84 -7.92 23.66
N ILE A 175 -1.16 -8.81 24.59
CA ILE A 175 -1.64 -10.17 24.30
C ILE A 175 -2.94 -10.15 23.49
N ARG A 176 -3.95 -9.38 23.91
CA ARG A 176 -5.24 -9.31 23.20
C ARG A 176 -5.10 -8.77 21.78
N LEU A 177 -4.30 -7.72 21.58
CA LEU A 177 -4.08 -7.15 20.26
C LEU A 177 -3.23 -8.07 19.37
N SER A 178 -2.22 -8.74 19.93
CA SER A 178 -1.44 -9.75 19.21
C SER A 178 -2.28 -10.95 18.80
N ALA A 179 -3.15 -11.46 19.69
CA ALA A 179 -4.07 -12.54 19.38
C ALA A 179 -5.05 -12.14 18.26
N LEU A 180 -5.63 -10.93 18.35
CA LEU A 180 -6.47 -10.38 17.28
C LEU A 180 -5.73 -10.34 15.94
N ALA A 181 -4.49 -9.82 15.93
CA ALA A 181 -3.68 -9.74 14.70
C ALA A 181 -3.37 -11.12 14.10
N ILE A 182 -2.98 -12.08 14.95
CA ILE A 182 -2.57 -13.44 14.52
C ILE A 182 -3.78 -14.25 14.03
N LEU A 183 -4.87 -14.27 14.80
CA LEU A 183 -6.01 -15.15 14.53
C LEU A 183 -6.90 -14.63 13.40
N VAL A 184 -7.10 -13.32 13.31
CA VAL A 184 -8.02 -12.74 12.31
C VAL A 184 -7.30 -12.50 11.00
N PHE A 185 -6.11 -11.91 11.04
CA PHE A 185 -5.44 -11.51 9.82
C PHE A 185 -4.51 -12.61 9.34
N ARG A 186 -3.47 -12.94 10.13
CA ARG A 186 -2.34 -13.74 9.62
C ARG A 186 -1.57 -14.48 10.71
N ALA A 187 -1.53 -15.80 10.60
CA ALA A 187 -0.89 -16.68 11.58
C ALA A 187 0.63 -16.49 11.69
N GLU A 188 1.33 -16.12 10.61
CA GLU A 188 2.79 -15.93 10.63
C GLU A 188 3.27 -14.77 11.52
N LEU A 189 2.37 -13.86 11.90
CA LEU A 189 2.67 -12.84 12.91
C LEU A 189 3.02 -13.47 14.27
N SER A 190 2.67 -14.74 14.48
CA SER A 190 3.13 -15.52 15.63
C SER A 190 4.65 -15.68 15.66
N LEU A 191 5.36 -15.66 14.53
CA LEU A 191 6.82 -15.71 14.54
C LEU A 191 7.40 -14.44 15.17
N LEU A 192 6.88 -13.26 14.81
CA LEU A 192 7.35 -12.01 15.39
C LEU A 192 6.82 -11.81 16.81
N LEU A 193 5.50 -11.81 16.98
CA LEU A 193 4.84 -11.47 18.25
C LEU A 193 4.94 -12.61 19.26
N GLY A 194 4.90 -13.86 18.78
CA GLY A 194 5.13 -15.05 19.60
C GLY A 194 6.60 -15.19 19.99
N LEU A 195 7.58 -14.80 19.17
CA LEU A 195 8.98 -14.73 19.63
C LEU A 195 9.18 -13.59 20.64
N VAL A 196 8.53 -12.43 20.48
CA VAL A 196 8.54 -11.37 21.51
C VAL A 196 7.91 -11.87 22.81
N LEU A 197 6.79 -12.59 22.74
CA LEU A 197 6.15 -13.22 23.90
C LEU A 197 7.05 -14.31 24.52
N LEU A 198 7.66 -15.16 23.70
CA LEU A 198 8.57 -16.22 24.14
C LEU A 198 9.84 -15.64 24.74
N LEU A 199 10.39 -14.56 24.19
CA LEU A 199 11.46 -13.78 24.82
C LEU A 199 11.00 -13.25 26.18
N LEU A 200 9.80 -12.69 26.32
CA LEU A 200 9.27 -12.26 27.62
C LEU A 200 9.13 -13.43 28.62
N LEU A 201 8.72 -14.61 28.16
CA LEU A 201 8.54 -15.82 28.97
C LEU A 201 9.89 -16.46 29.35
N CYS A 202 10.80 -16.63 28.39
CA CYS A 202 12.14 -17.20 28.54
C CYS A 202 13.07 -16.28 29.33
N THR A 203 12.91 -14.96 29.20
CA THR A 203 13.69 -14.01 30.01
C THR A 203 13.25 -13.98 31.47
N ARG A 204 12.23 -14.77 31.89
CA ARG A 204 11.66 -14.85 33.24
C ARG A 204 11.98 -13.60 34.05
N ARG A 205 11.16 -12.56 33.96
CA ARG A 205 11.29 -11.39 34.87
C ARG A 205 10.87 -11.72 36.32
N LEU A 206 11.33 -12.89 36.78
CA LEU A 206 11.97 -13.33 38.02
C LEU A 206 13.34 -13.95 37.60
N SER A 207 14.53 -13.35 37.64
CA SER A 207 15.11 -12.23 38.39
C SER A 207 16.00 -11.30 37.52
N VAL A 208 16.16 -10.06 37.99
CA VAL A 208 16.76 -8.88 37.33
C VAL A 208 18.23 -9.04 36.91
N ALA A 209 18.97 -9.96 37.53
CA ALA A 209 20.44 -10.05 37.40
C ALA A 209 20.95 -10.60 36.04
N ARG A 210 20.08 -11.24 35.25
CA ARG A 210 20.44 -11.79 33.93
C ARG A 210 20.03 -10.86 32.78
N ALA A 211 18.91 -10.15 32.93
CA ALA A 211 18.47 -9.10 32.01
C ALA A 211 19.44 -7.91 32.00
N LEU A 212 20.00 -7.54 33.17
CA LEU A 212 21.01 -6.48 33.26
C LEU A 212 22.34 -6.86 32.58
N ARG A 213 22.74 -8.14 32.56
CA ARG A 213 24.03 -8.56 32.00
C ARG A 213 24.16 -8.37 30.48
N HIS A 214 23.05 -8.33 29.76
CA HIS A 214 23.04 -8.11 28.30
C HIS A 214 22.44 -6.75 27.90
N ALA A 215 21.52 -6.19 28.70
CA ALA A 215 20.96 -4.86 28.45
C ALA A 215 21.92 -3.72 28.85
N VAL A 216 22.81 -3.93 29.83
CA VAL A 216 23.77 -2.90 30.29
C VAL A 216 24.90 -2.65 29.28
N PRO A 217 25.52 -3.65 28.62
CA PRO A 217 26.48 -3.37 27.55
C PRO A 217 25.86 -2.68 26.33
N ALA A 218 24.66 -3.11 25.90
CA ALA A 218 23.92 -2.49 24.80
C ALA A 218 23.39 -1.09 25.16
N GLY A 219 23.04 -0.87 26.43
CA GLY A 219 22.62 0.42 26.98
C GLY A 219 23.77 1.40 27.18
N LEU A 220 24.97 0.93 27.57
CA LEU A 220 26.17 1.75 27.68
C LEU A 220 26.74 2.15 26.30
N LEU A 221 26.61 1.29 25.29
CA LEU A 221 26.87 1.64 23.88
C LEU A 221 25.89 2.68 23.32
N CYS A 222 24.67 2.76 23.85
CA CYS A 222 23.67 3.76 23.44
C CYS A 222 23.64 5.04 24.33
N LEU A 223 24.30 5.04 25.49
CA LEU A 223 24.30 6.15 26.45
C LEU A 223 25.64 6.93 26.53
N GLY A 224 26.61 6.61 25.67
CA GLY A 224 27.89 7.32 25.57
C GLY A 224 27.90 8.61 24.74
N GLU A 225 26.75 9.13 24.28
CA GLU A 225 26.69 10.23 23.30
C GLU A 225 25.92 11.49 23.76
N LEU A 226 25.59 11.62 25.06
CA LEU A 226 24.85 12.80 25.54
C LEU A 226 25.34 13.34 26.90
N ASN A 227 26.66 13.53 27.07
CA ASN A 227 27.24 14.62 27.87
C ASN A 227 28.77 14.50 27.94
N ASN A 228 29.50 15.19 27.06
CA ASN A 228 30.70 15.92 27.49
C ASN A 228 31.18 16.93 26.45
N GLY A 229 31.56 18.12 26.91
CA GLY A 229 31.95 19.28 26.12
C GLY A 229 33.36 19.23 25.53
N ARG A 230 33.77 18.12 24.90
CA ARG A 230 35.00 18.07 24.07
C ARG A 230 34.74 17.25 22.80
N LYS A 231 34.53 17.96 21.69
CA LYS A 231 34.08 17.39 20.40
C LYS A 231 35.23 16.70 19.66
N SER A 232 35.22 15.37 19.70
CA SER A 232 36.00 14.51 18.80
C SER A 232 35.33 14.45 17.41
N TRP A 233 36.14 14.43 16.35
CA TRP A 233 35.76 14.28 14.95
C TRP A 233 34.77 13.13 14.69
N LEU A 234 34.76 12.10 15.54
CA LEU A 234 33.90 10.92 15.46
C LEU A 234 32.40 11.24 15.48
N HIS A 235 31.93 12.19 16.31
CA HIS A 235 30.51 12.57 16.31
C HIS A 235 30.11 13.33 15.04
N ARG A 236 31.05 14.12 14.47
CA ARG A 236 30.83 14.81 13.20
C ARG A 236 30.77 13.79 12.06
N ALA A 237 31.66 12.81 12.06
CA ALA A 237 31.64 11.69 11.12
C ALA A 237 30.35 10.86 11.26
N GLY A 238 29.94 10.49 12.49
CA GLY A 238 28.71 9.76 12.75
C GLY A 238 27.44 10.52 12.33
N SER A 239 27.39 11.83 12.59
CA SER A 239 26.28 12.68 12.14
C SER A 239 26.21 12.81 10.62
N LEU A 240 27.37 12.91 9.96
CA LEU A 240 27.48 12.92 8.49
C LEU A 240 27.06 11.58 7.89
N LEU A 241 27.39 10.45 8.52
CA LEU A 241 26.95 9.12 8.11
C LEU A 241 25.43 8.96 8.20
N VAL A 242 24.82 9.40 9.31
CA VAL A 242 23.35 9.36 9.46
C VAL A 242 22.68 10.25 8.42
N LEU A 243 23.20 11.45 8.19
CA LEU A 243 22.67 12.36 7.17
C LEU A 243 22.82 11.76 5.76
N GLY A 244 23.99 11.22 5.44
CA GLY A 244 24.24 10.52 4.17
C GLY A 244 23.31 9.33 3.95
N HIS A 245 23.07 8.53 5.01
CA HIS A 245 22.12 7.42 4.95
C HIS A 245 20.67 7.88 4.72
N LEU A 246 20.24 8.96 5.38
CA LEU A 246 18.91 9.54 5.16
C LEU A 246 18.75 10.05 3.72
N VAL A 247 19.76 10.72 3.17
CA VAL A 247 19.77 11.18 1.78
C VAL A 247 19.72 9.99 0.81
N LEU A 248 20.53 8.97 1.05
CA LEU A 248 20.55 7.76 0.22
C LEU A 248 19.20 7.02 0.26
N ASN A 249 18.58 6.87 1.45
CA ASN A 249 17.25 6.29 1.59
C ASN A 249 16.18 7.11 0.87
N ALA A 250 16.23 8.44 0.99
CA ALA A 250 15.29 9.33 0.31
C ALA A 250 15.43 9.23 -1.22
N ALA A 251 16.66 9.23 -1.74
CA ALA A 251 16.95 9.05 -3.16
C ALA A 251 16.49 7.67 -3.67
N HIS A 252 16.84 6.60 -2.93
CA HIS A 252 16.37 5.25 -3.22
C HIS A 252 14.84 5.19 -3.24
N SER A 253 14.18 5.80 -2.26
CA SER A 253 12.72 5.79 -2.16
C SER A 253 12.04 6.56 -3.29
N ALA A 254 12.60 7.70 -3.70
CA ALA A 254 12.12 8.43 -4.87
C ALA A 254 12.27 7.59 -6.15
N THR A 255 13.42 6.95 -6.36
CA THR A 255 13.66 6.04 -7.49
C THR A 255 12.72 4.84 -7.48
N ALA A 256 12.57 4.17 -6.33
CA ALA A 256 11.69 3.02 -6.19
C ALA A 256 10.22 3.38 -6.41
N LEU A 257 9.79 4.57 -5.96
CA LEU A 257 8.45 5.08 -6.21
C LEU A 257 8.23 5.38 -7.70
N TYR A 258 9.20 6.03 -8.35
CA TYR A 258 9.16 6.31 -9.78
C TYR A 258 9.05 5.03 -10.62
N VAL A 259 9.87 4.01 -10.34
CA VAL A 259 9.79 2.70 -11.01
C VAL A 259 8.44 2.03 -10.72
N SER A 260 7.98 2.08 -9.47
CA SER A 260 6.72 1.44 -9.05
C SER A 260 5.49 2.04 -9.72
N HIS A 261 5.52 3.31 -10.13
CA HIS A 261 4.45 3.95 -10.88
C HIS A 261 4.06 3.17 -12.15
N PHE A 262 5.03 2.55 -12.82
CA PHE A 262 4.85 1.82 -14.07
C PHE A 262 4.45 0.34 -13.90
N ASN A 263 4.23 -0.13 -12.66
CA ASN A 263 3.81 -1.52 -12.38
C ASN A 263 2.29 -1.74 -12.47
N TYR A 264 1.52 -0.71 -12.86
CA TYR A 264 0.05 -0.76 -12.88
C TYR A 264 -0.58 -0.44 -14.24
N PRO A 265 -0.16 -1.10 -15.35
CA PRO A 265 -0.72 -0.84 -16.67
C PRO A 265 -2.22 -1.13 -16.77
N GLY A 266 -2.78 -2.12 -16.07
CA GLY A 266 -4.21 -2.43 -16.09
C GLY A 266 -5.08 -1.28 -15.56
N GLY A 267 -4.67 -0.67 -14.44
CA GLY A 267 -5.34 0.50 -13.89
C GLY A 267 -5.25 1.72 -14.82
N ARG A 268 -4.08 1.93 -15.44
CA ARG A 268 -3.90 2.97 -16.46
C ARG A 268 -4.77 2.73 -17.69
N ALA A 269 -4.94 1.48 -18.09
CA ALA A 269 -5.72 1.13 -19.27
C ALA A 269 -7.23 1.33 -19.07
N MET A 270 -7.75 1.00 -17.88
CA MET A 270 -9.13 1.33 -17.49
C MET A 270 -9.38 2.84 -17.53
N GLN A 271 -8.44 3.64 -17.04
CA GLN A 271 -8.55 5.09 -17.15
C GLN A 271 -8.55 5.54 -18.62
N ARG A 272 -7.64 5.01 -19.46
CA ARG A 272 -7.57 5.35 -20.88
C ARG A 272 -8.84 4.95 -21.63
N LEU A 273 -9.46 3.82 -21.30
CA LEU A 273 -10.76 3.43 -21.84
C LEU A 273 -11.83 4.50 -21.56
N HIS A 274 -11.95 4.94 -20.31
CA HIS A 274 -12.91 5.97 -19.91
C HIS A 274 -12.60 7.37 -20.48
N GLU A 275 -11.35 7.67 -20.80
CA GLU A 275 -10.96 8.90 -21.48
C GLU A 275 -11.26 8.88 -22.99
N LEU A 276 -11.14 7.71 -23.62
CA LEU A 276 -11.22 7.56 -25.08
C LEU A 276 -12.63 7.22 -25.58
N VAL A 277 -13.43 6.49 -24.79
CA VAL A 277 -14.73 6.00 -25.22
C VAL A 277 -15.85 6.83 -24.60
N PRO A 278 -16.75 7.43 -25.42
CA PRO A 278 -17.85 8.24 -24.91
C PRO A 278 -18.76 7.45 -23.96
N PRO A 279 -19.23 8.04 -22.83
CA PRO A 279 -20.04 7.32 -21.85
C PRO A 279 -21.35 6.72 -22.39
N GLN A 280 -21.89 7.26 -23.48
CA GLN A 280 -23.14 6.80 -24.09
C GLN A 280 -22.97 5.55 -24.98
N THR A 281 -21.73 5.11 -25.19
CA THR A 281 -21.43 3.91 -26.00
C THR A 281 -21.86 2.66 -25.25
N ASP A 282 -22.54 1.72 -25.90
CA ASP A 282 -22.80 0.38 -25.34
C ASP A 282 -21.50 -0.42 -25.35
N VAL A 283 -20.81 -0.42 -24.22
CA VAL A 283 -19.53 -1.12 -24.04
C VAL A 283 -19.78 -2.40 -23.27
N VAL A 284 -19.38 -3.51 -23.88
CA VAL A 284 -19.08 -4.78 -23.24
C VAL A 284 -17.57 -4.99 -23.33
N LEU A 285 -16.89 -4.84 -22.20
CA LEU A 285 -15.45 -4.93 -22.05
C LEU A 285 -15.07 -6.28 -21.47
N HIS A 286 -14.19 -7.01 -22.16
CA HIS A 286 -13.45 -8.11 -21.55
C HIS A 286 -12.14 -7.63 -20.94
N ILE A 287 -11.87 -7.99 -19.70
CA ILE A 287 -10.64 -7.69 -18.96
C ILE A 287 -9.89 -9.01 -18.76
N ASP A 288 -8.73 -9.14 -19.39
CA ASP A 288 -7.92 -10.34 -19.25
C ASP A 288 -7.17 -10.41 -17.90
N VAL A 289 -6.57 -11.56 -17.64
CA VAL A 289 -5.83 -11.83 -16.39
C VAL A 289 -4.67 -10.85 -16.20
N ALA A 290 -3.92 -10.54 -17.25
CA ALA A 290 -2.77 -9.63 -17.16
C ALA A 290 -3.20 -8.21 -16.75
N ALA A 291 -4.30 -7.71 -17.30
CA ALA A 291 -4.90 -6.44 -16.94
C ALA A 291 -5.44 -6.48 -15.50
N ALA A 292 -6.21 -7.53 -15.17
CA ALA A 292 -6.79 -7.71 -13.83
C ALA A 292 -5.72 -7.68 -12.72
N GLN A 293 -4.57 -8.31 -12.94
CA GLN A 293 -3.47 -8.39 -11.98
C GLN A 293 -2.66 -7.09 -11.85
N THR A 294 -2.81 -6.15 -12.78
CA THR A 294 -1.99 -4.94 -12.88
C THR A 294 -2.77 -3.64 -12.67
N GLY A 295 -3.79 -3.69 -11.80
CA GLY A 295 -4.38 -2.49 -11.21
C GLY A 295 -5.83 -2.20 -11.60
N VAL A 296 -6.50 -3.12 -12.28
CA VAL A 296 -7.96 -3.05 -12.47
C VAL A 296 -8.66 -3.28 -11.12
N SER A 297 -9.71 -2.48 -10.85
CA SER A 297 -10.58 -2.66 -9.70
C SER A 297 -12.01 -2.19 -10.06
N ARG A 298 -13.02 -2.61 -9.29
CA ARG A 298 -14.40 -2.13 -9.49
C ARG A 298 -14.57 -0.63 -9.26
N PHE A 299 -13.67 -0.03 -8.48
CA PHE A 299 -13.62 1.43 -8.35
C PHE A 299 -13.20 2.15 -9.63
N LEU A 300 -12.61 1.43 -10.61
CA LEU A 300 -12.31 1.98 -11.94
C LEU A 300 -13.45 1.80 -12.94
N GLU A 301 -14.54 1.11 -12.57
CA GLU A 301 -15.75 0.95 -13.38
C GLU A 301 -16.65 2.17 -13.19
N VAL A 302 -16.26 3.27 -13.83
CA VAL A 302 -16.85 4.60 -13.60
C VAL A 302 -18.21 4.72 -14.27
N ASN A 303 -18.39 4.06 -15.42
CA ASN A 303 -19.65 4.09 -16.16
C ASN A 303 -20.51 2.87 -15.83
N GLY A 304 -21.66 3.09 -15.18
CA GLY A 304 -22.60 2.04 -14.82
C GLY A 304 -23.43 1.48 -15.98
N GLY A 305 -23.45 2.14 -17.14
CA GLY A 305 -24.10 1.62 -18.35
C GLY A 305 -23.25 0.63 -19.14
N TRP A 306 -21.98 0.45 -18.75
CA TRP A 306 -21.07 -0.49 -19.39
C TRP A 306 -21.05 -1.83 -18.65
N ARG A 307 -20.77 -2.90 -19.38
CA ARG A 307 -20.55 -4.24 -18.83
C ARG A 307 -19.07 -4.54 -18.81
N TYR A 308 -18.54 -4.87 -17.64
CA TYR A 308 -17.14 -5.22 -17.41
C TYR A 308 -17.07 -6.70 -17.03
N GLU A 309 -16.47 -7.51 -17.88
CA GLU A 309 -16.40 -8.97 -17.69
C GLU A 309 -14.95 -9.39 -17.50
N LYS A 310 -14.70 -10.21 -16.47
CA LYS A 310 -13.38 -10.76 -16.12
C LYS A 310 -13.33 -12.28 -16.28
N ARG A 311 -14.14 -12.83 -17.18
CA ARG A 311 -14.30 -14.27 -17.37
C ARG A 311 -13.00 -14.92 -17.84
N GLU A 312 -12.43 -15.82 -17.05
CA GLU A 312 -11.16 -16.49 -17.39
C GLU A 312 -11.33 -17.71 -18.30
N ASP A 313 -12.56 -18.19 -18.50
CA ASP A 313 -12.88 -19.39 -19.29
C ASP A 313 -12.96 -19.14 -20.81
N VAL A 314 -12.88 -17.88 -21.24
CA VAL A 314 -13.02 -17.47 -22.64
C VAL A 314 -11.67 -17.53 -23.35
N GLN A 315 -11.56 -18.38 -24.37
CA GLN A 315 -10.33 -18.54 -25.13
C GLN A 315 -10.08 -17.39 -26.12
N PRO A 316 -8.83 -16.90 -26.29
CA PRO A 316 -8.50 -15.91 -27.30
C PRO A 316 -8.92 -16.33 -28.71
N GLY A 317 -9.56 -15.42 -29.46
CA GLY A 317 -10.03 -15.66 -30.82
C GLY A 317 -11.30 -16.51 -30.96
N SER A 318 -11.87 -17.00 -29.85
CA SER A 318 -13.18 -17.68 -29.88
C SER A 318 -14.30 -16.73 -30.31
N GLU A 319 -15.40 -17.27 -30.83
CA GLU A 319 -16.59 -16.47 -31.22
C GLU A 319 -17.08 -15.58 -30.09
N HIS A 320 -17.12 -16.11 -28.86
CA HIS A 320 -17.51 -15.35 -27.68
C HIS A 320 -16.53 -14.21 -27.38
N MET A 321 -15.22 -14.44 -27.52
CA MET A 321 -14.22 -13.38 -27.36
C MET A 321 -14.36 -12.28 -28.43
N LEU A 322 -14.71 -12.66 -29.66
CA LEU A 322 -14.94 -11.72 -30.76
C LEU A 322 -16.25 -10.92 -30.62
N ALA A 323 -17.18 -11.40 -29.79
CA ALA A 323 -18.45 -10.74 -29.52
C ALA A 323 -18.32 -9.53 -28.59
N TYR A 324 -17.25 -9.42 -27.81
CA TYR A 324 -17.00 -8.24 -26.99
C TYR A 324 -16.79 -7.00 -27.86
N THR A 325 -17.25 -5.86 -27.36
CA THR A 325 -17.06 -4.58 -28.06
C THR A 325 -15.66 -4.03 -27.84
N HIS A 326 -15.09 -4.31 -26.66
CA HIS A 326 -13.78 -3.84 -26.25
C HIS A 326 -13.04 -4.97 -25.56
N LEU A 327 -11.73 -5.05 -25.80
CA LEU A 327 -10.85 -6.03 -25.17
C LEU A 327 -9.70 -5.28 -24.50
N LEU A 328 -9.50 -5.51 -23.21
CA LEU A 328 -8.31 -5.10 -22.50
C LEU A 328 -7.45 -6.33 -22.26
N MET A 329 -6.32 -6.41 -22.95
CA MET A 329 -5.52 -7.63 -22.95
C MET A 329 -4.00 -7.43 -22.99
N GLU A 330 -3.25 -8.46 -22.65
CA GLU A 330 -1.80 -8.54 -22.80
C GLU A 330 -1.38 -8.29 -24.24
N ALA A 331 -0.33 -7.46 -24.40
CA ALA A 331 0.26 -7.12 -25.69
C ALA A 331 1.15 -8.26 -26.24
N ALA A 332 0.58 -9.46 -26.35
CA ALA A 332 1.25 -10.63 -26.90
C ALA A 332 1.02 -10.68 -28.43
N PRO A 333 2.08 -10.67 -29.28
CA PRO A 333 1.92 -10.64 -30.74
C PRO A 333 1.06 -11.78 -31.30
N GLY A 334 1.18 -12.99 -30.73
CA GLY A 334 0.39 -14.15 -31.14
C GLY A 334 -1.10 -13.98 -30.89
N HIS A 335 -1.48 -13.42 -29.72
CA HIS A 335 -2.88 -13.15 -29.42
C HIS A 335 -3.42 -11.97 -30.24
N LEU A 336 -2.64 -10.91 -30.39
CA LEU A 336 -3.01 -9.72 -31.17
C LEU A 336 -3.32 -10.05 -32.64
N ALA A 337 -2.63 -11.04 -33.22
CA ALA A 337 -2.87 -11.48 -34.58
C ALA A 337 -4.31 -12.00 -34.79
N LEU A 338 -4.92 -12.63 -33.78
CA LEU A 338 -6.28 -13.18 -33.84
C LEU A 338 -7.36 -12.11 -34.00
N TYR A 339 -7.06 -10.86 -33.65
CA TYR A 339 -8.02 -9.75 -33.67
C TYR A 339 -7.73 -8.71 -34.75
N ARG A 340 -6.73 -8.93 -35.62
CA ARG A 340 -6.28 -7.95 -36.63
C ARG A 340 -7.43 -7.45 -37.51
N ASP A 341 -8.33 -8.35 -37.90
CA ASP A 341 -9.42 -8.07 -38.83
C ASP A 341 -10.73 -7.70 -38.14
N THR A 342 -10.88 -8.06 -36.86
CA THR A 342 -12.12 -7.87 -36.10
C THR A 342 -12.08 -6.66 -35.16
N HIS A 343 -10.90 -6.31 -34.64
CA HIS A 343 -10.70 -5.20 -33.72
C HIS A 343 -9.62 -4.24 -34.22
N ARG A 344 -9.63 -3.01 -33.70
CA ARG A 344 -8.59 -2.00 -33.89
C ARG A 344 -7.98 -1.64 -32.54
N VAL A 345 -6.70 -1.30 -32.53
CA VAL A 345 -6.01 -0.85 -31.31
C VAL A 345 -6.43 0.59 -31.02
N LEU A 346 -7.09 0.81 -29.87
CA LEU A 346 -7.41 2.15 -29.36
C LEU A 346 -6.25 2.75 -28.57
N ALA A 347 -5.59 1.94 -27.74
CA ALA A 347 -4.46 2.39 -26.94
C ALA A 347 -3.48 1.26 -26.65
N SER A 348 -2.20 1.63 -26.50
CA SER A 348 -1.15 0.76 -25.98
C SER A 348 -0.69 1.34 -24.65
N VAL A 349 -0.64 0.49 -23.62
CA VAL A 349 -0.25 0.89 -22.27
C VAL A 349 1.08 0.25 -21.91
N VAL A 350 2.04 1.12 -21.59
CA VAL A 350 3.38 0.71 -21.20
C VAL A 350 3.41 0.27 -19.75
N GLY A 351 4.25 -0.71 -19.47
CA GLY A 351 4.64 -1.12 -18.13
C GLY A 351 6.14 -1.35 -18.06
N THR A 352 6.69 -1.37 -16.86
CA THR A 352 8.11 -1.65 -16.65
C THR A 352 8.43 -3.14 -16.85
N THR A 353 9.54 -3.43 -17.51
CA THR A 353 10.14 -4.77 -17.60
C THR A 353 11.36 -4.93 -16.71
N GLY A 354 11.86 -3.83 -16.16
CA GLY A 354 13.04 -3.81 -15.32
C GLY A 354 13.72 -2.45 -15.33
N VAL A 355 14.84 -2.38 -14.62
CA VAL A 355 15.68 -1.18 -14.54
C VAL A 355 17.05 -1.54 -15.08
N SER A 356 17.56 -0.75 -16.01
CA SER A 356 18.95 -0.84 -16.49
C SER A 356 19.80 0.21 -15.78
N LEU A 357 21.04 -0.13 -15.45
CA LEU A 357 22.00 0.79 -14.85
C LEU A 357 22.94 1.33 -15.93
N ASN A 358 23.07 2.65 -15.98
CA ASN A 358 24.04 3.33 -16.81
C ASN A 358 24.77 4.37 -15.97
N LEU A 359 25.95 4.01 -15.44
CA LEU A 359 26.75 4.85 -14.55
C LEU A 359 27.30 6.13 -15.23
N THR A 360 27.19 6.25 -16.56
CA THR A 360 27.62 7.43 -17.32
C THR A 360 26.52 8.46 -17.53
N ALA A 361 25.27 8.14 -17.19
CA ALA A 361 24.12 9.04 -17.29
C ALA A 361 23.66 9.52 -15.91
N LEU A 362 22.95 10.66 -15.86
CA LEU A 362 22.29 11.15 -14.65
C LEU A 362 20.78 11.31 -14.92
N PRO A 363 19.89 10.55 -14.25
CA PRO A 363 20.19 9.55 -13.22
C PRO A 363 20.89 8.30 -13.78
N PRO A 364 21.66 7.56 -12.95
CA PRO A 364 22.48 6.43 -13.41
C PRO A 364 21.67 5.16 -13.69
N PHE A 365 20.38 5.31 -13.96
CA PHE A 365 19.47 4.22 -14.27
C PHE A 365 18.42 4.67 -15.28
N SER A 366 17.92 3.74 -16.07
CA SER A 366 16.77 3.96 -16.95
C SER A 366 15.73 2.86 -16.73
N VAL A 367 14.45 3.24 -16.83
CA VAL A 367 13.34 2.30 -16.68
C VAL A 367 13.03 1.74 -18.06
N ASN A 368 13.16 0.43 -18.19
CA ASN A 368 12.86 -0.25 -19.44
C ASN A 368 11.34 -0.37 -19.56
N LEU A 369 10.75 0.42 -20.46
CA LEU A 369 9.32 0.42 -20.72
C LEU A 369 9.00 -0.36 -21.99
N GLN A 370 8.01 -1.23 -21.90
CA GLN A 370 7.45 -1.93 -23.06
C GLN A 370 5.93 -1.89 -22.99
N THR A 371 5.28 -1.96 -24.15
CA THR A 371 3.84 -2.14 -24.19
C THR A 371 3.50 -3.47 -23.53
N LYS A 372 2.76 -3.40 -22.42
CA LYS A 372 2.34 -4.57 -21.65
C LYS A 372 0.90 -4.94 -21.93
N LEU A 373 0.04 -3.93 -22.11
CA LEU A 373 -1.37 -4.12 -22.41
C LEU A 373 -1.78 -3.32 -23.63
N VAL A 374 -2.80 -3.79 -24.31
CA VAL A 374 -3.50 -3.10 -25.38
C VAL A 374 -4.99 -3.00 -25.05
N LEU A 375 -5.57 -1.87 -25.42
CA LEU A 375 -7.01 -1.70 -25.48
C LEU A 375 -7.44 -1.80 -26.93
N LEU A 376 -8.33 -2.75 -27.22
CA LEU A 376 -8.89 -2.97 -28.54
C LEU A 376 -10.37 -2.58 -28.56
N GLU A 377 -10.85 -2.11 -29.70
CA GLU A 377 -12.26 -1.87 -29.98
C GLU A 377 -12.66 -2.64 -31.23
N ARG A 378 -13.82 -3.29 -31.19
CA ARG A 378 -14.37 -4.03 -32.31
C ARG A 378 -14.64 -3.09 -33.48
N ARG A 379 -14.16 -3.46 -34.66
CA ARG A 379 -14.47 -2.74 -35.89
C ARG A 379 -15.97 -2.87 -36.14
N ARG A 380 -16.64 -1.74 -36.39
CA ARG A 380 -17.97 -1.78 -36.97
C ARG A 380 -17.82 -2.39 -38.36
N GLY A 381 -18.55 -3.47 -38.65
CA GLY A 381 -18.62 -4.01 -40.01
C GLY A 381 -19.10 -2.93 -40.99
N PRO A 382 -18.91 -3.10 -42.31
CA PRO A 382 -19.59 -2.24 -43.27
C PRO A 382 -21.09 -2.27 -42.96
N SER A 383 -21.64 -1.08 -42.73
CA SER A 383 -23.07 -0.83 -42.52
C SER A 383 -23.89 -1.23 -43.74
#